data_AF-A0A3B0UDX7-F1
#
_entry.id   AF-A0A3B0UDX7-F1
#
_cell.length_a   1.000
_cell.length_b   1.000
_cell.length_c   1.000
_cell.angle_alpha   90.00
_cell.angle_beta   90.00
_cell.angle_gamma   90.00
#
_symmetry.space_group_name_H-M   'P 1'
#
loop_
_entity.id
_entity.type
_entity.pdbx_description
1 polymer ?
#
loop_
_entity_poly.entity_id
_entity_poly.type
_entity_poly.pdbx_seq_one_letter_code
_entity_poly.pdbx_strand_id
1 'polypeptide(L)'
;FLTYLAGRKMKMTELRAAYPDYFISKNKIALNSEMPVQELFDRVRSAYPEFPMSDIDGLKIDFPDGWVQLRTSNTEPIMRVYAESTSMEKANAYAEKVMRLLK
;
A
#
# COMPACT_ATOMS: atom_id res chain seq x y z
N PHE A 1 12.85 -19.11 8.75
CA PHE A 1 13.12 -19.30 7.31
C PHE A 1 14.02 -20.53 7.05
N LEU A 2 15.29 -20.56 7.49
CA LEU A 2 16.24 -21.64 7.16
C LEU A 2 15.78 -23.04 7.58
N THR A 3 15.26 -23.21 8.80
CA THR A 3 14.71 -24.49 9.29
C THR A 3 13.53 -24.99 8.42
N TYR A 4 12.69 -24.07 7.95
CA TYR A 4 11.54 -24.40 7.10
C TYR A 4 11.97 -24.83 5.69
N LEU A 5 12.96 -24.14 5.10
CA LEU A 5 13.54 -24.53 3.81
C LEU A 5 14.26 -25.89 3.90
N ALA A 6 15.02 -26.12 4.98
CA ALA A 6 15.73 -27.38 5.22
C ALA A 6 14.79 -28.59 5.27
N GLY A 7 13.60 -28.45 5.87
CA GLY A 7 12.58 -29.50 5.92
C GLY A 7 11.86 -29.76 4.58
N ARG A 8 11.89 -28.80 3.65
CA ARG A 8 11.14 -28.87 2.38
C ARG A 8 11.89 -29.56 1.24
N LYS A 9 13.20 -29.79 1.39
CA LYS A 9 14.07 -30.49 0.40
C LYS A 9 13.89 -29.98 -1.05
N MET A 10 13.72 -28.67 -1.21
CA MET A 10 13.54 -27.99 -2.50
C MET A 10 14.46 -26.78 -2.60
N LYS A 11 14.65 -26.24 -3.80
CA LYS A 11 15.41 -25.00 -4.01
C LYS A 11 14.64 -23.81 -3.44
N MET A 12 15.38 -22.79 -3.03
CA MET A 12 14.80 -21.54 -2.54
C MET A 12 13.87 -20.87 -3.57
N THR A 13 14.22 -20.93 -4.85
CA THR A 13 13.41 -20.39 -5.94
C THR A 13 12.06 -21.10 -6.07
N GLU A 14 12.02 -22.42 -5.86
CA GLU A 14 10.79 -23.22 -5.89
C GLU A 14 9.90 -22.87 -4.68
N LEU A 15 10.51 -22.71 -3.51
CA LEU A 15 9.77 -22.29 -2.32
C LEU A 15 9.17 -20.89 -2.48
N ARG A 16 9.89 -19.94 -3.08
CA ARG A 16 9.36 -18.59 -3.35
C ARG A 16 8.20 -18.64 -4.36
N ALA A 17 8.31 -19.46 -5.40
CA ALA A 17 7.29 -19.60 -6.43
C ALA A 17 5.99 -20.27 -5.93
N ALA A 18 6.05 -20.96 -4.78
CA ALA A 18 4.87 -21.56 -4.16
C ALA A 18 3.93 -20.55 -3.49
N TYR A 19 4.38 -19.31 -3.23
CA TYR A 19 3.55 -18.25 -2.68
C TYR A 19 2.91 -17.41 -3.79
N PRO A 20 1.69 -16.87 -3.57
CA PRO A 20 1.08 -15.95 -4.53
C PRO A 20 1.98 -14.74 -4.80
N ASP A 21 2.03 -14.32 -6.06
CA ASP A 21 2.76 -13.13 -6.44
C ASP A 21 1.92 -11.88 -6.21
N TYR A 22 2.52 -10.96 -5.46
CA TYR A 22 2.01 -9.62 -5.24
C TYR A 22 3.07 -8.61 -5.66
N PHE A 23 2.58 -7.49 -6.20
CA PHE A 23 3.39 -6.42 -6.73
C PHE A 23 3.05 -5.14 -5.97
N ILE A 24 4.09 -4.43 -5.52
CA ILE A 24 3.95 -3.23 -4.71
C ILE A 24 4.40 -1.99 -5.49
N SER A 25 3.49 -1.03 -5.64
CA SER A 25 3.75 0.32 -6.10
C SER A 25 4.13 1.20 -4.91
N LYS A 26 5.23 1.95 -5.03
CA LYS A 26 5.77 2.80 -3.97
C LYS A 26 5.90 4.24 -4.48
N ASN A 27 4.99 5.10 -4.04
CA ASN A 27 4.95 6.50 -4.42
C ASN A 27 5.18 7.41 -3.21
N LYS A 28 5.63 8.64 -3.49
CA LYS A 28 5.84 9.68 -2.49
C LYS A 28 5.27 11.01 -2.97
N ILE A 29 4.66 11.75 -2.06
CA ILE A 29 4.11 13.08 -2.28
C ILE A 29 4.77 14.01 -1.26
N ALA A 30 5.27 15.16 -1.71
CA ALA A 30 5.77 16.18 -0.80
C ALA A 30 4.58 16.82 -0.08
N LEU A 31 4.64 16.88 1.25
CA LEU A 31 3.66 17.59 2.04
C LEU A 31 4.13 19.04 2.16
N ASN A 32 3.31 19.96 1.68
CA ASN A 32 3.49 21.38 1.98
C ASN A 32 2.85 21.65 3.34
N SER A 33 3.43 22.55 4.14
CA SER A 33 2.94 22.88 5.49
C SER A 33 1.50 23.38 5.54
N GLU A 34 0.92 23.76 4.40
CA GLU A 34 -0.47 24.22 4.25
C GLU A 34 -1.47 23.10 3.97
N MET A 35 -1.05 21.86 3.71
CA MET A 35 -1.97 20.74 3.46
C MET A 35 -2.34 20.05 4.77
N PRO A 36 -3.59 20.20 5.26
CA PRO A 36 -4.05 19.45 6.42
C PRO A 36 -4.15 17.95 6.06
N VAL A 37 -3.20 17.17 6.57
CA VAL A 37 -3.12 15.70 6.39
C VAL A 37 -4.45 15.02 6.74
N GLN A 38 -5.14 15.52 7.77
CA GLN A 38 -6.41 14.97 8.22
C GLN A 38 -7.50 15.08 7.15
N GLU A 39 -7.59 16.22 6.46
CA GLU A 39 -8.56 16.42 5.38
C GLU A 39 -8.28 15.49 4.19
N LEU A 40 -6.99 15.24 3.90
CA LEU A 40 -6.60 14.28 2.87
C LEU A 40 -7.09 12.86 3.21
N PHE A 41 -6.94 12.43 4.47
CA PHE A 41 -7.45 11.14 4.92
C PHE A 41 -8.98 11.07 4.87
N ASP A 42 -9.67 12.13 5.30
CA ASP A 42 -11.14 12.19 5.26
C ASP A 42 -11.68 12.15 3.82
N ARG A 43 -10.98 12.80 2.88
CA ARG A 43 -11.32 12.76 1.45
C ARG A 43 -11.19 11.36 0.87
N VAL A 44 -10.12 10.65 1.23
CA VAL A 44 -9.90 9.27 0.80
C VAL A 44 -10.90 8.32 1.45
N ARG A 45 -11.21 8.51 2.75
CA ARG A 45 -12.23 7.73 3.47
C ARG A 45 -13.62 7.88 2.85
N SER A 46 -13.97 9.10 2.46
CA SER A 46 -15.26 9.40 1.81
C SER A 46 -15.37 8.86 0.39
N ALA A 47 -14.24 8.63 -0.29
CA ALA A 47 -14.22 8.09 -1.65
C ALA A 47 -14.37 6.56 -1.73
N TYR A 48 -14.12 5.85 -0.63
CA TYR A 48 -14.12 4.38 -0.57
C TYR A 48 -14.89 3.80 0.64
N PRO A 49 -16.07 4.33 1.00
CA PRO A 49 -16.74 4.00 2.27
C PRO A 49 -17.15 2.53 2.39
N GLU A 50 -17.30 1.83 1.28
CA GLU A 50 -17.64 0.41 1.24
C GLU A 50 -16.50 -0.55 1.62
N PHE A 51 -15.24 -0.07 1.62
CA PHE A 51 -14.09 -0.93 1.87
C PHE A 51 -13.63 -0.88 3.34
N PRO A 52 -13.17 -2.00 3.91
CA PRO A 52 -12.54 -2.00 5.23
C PRO A 52 -11.35 -1.04 5.27
N MET A 53 -11.28 -0.22 6.32
CA MET A 53 -10.19 0.72 6.53
C MET A 53 -9.55 0.56 7.92
N SER A 54 -8.26 0.86 8.00
CA SER A 54 -7.51 0.90 9.26
C SER A 54 -6.75 2.22 9.37
N ASP A 55 -6.77 2.84 10.56
CA ASP A 55 -6.12 4.11 10.89
C ASP A 55 -4.92 3.96 11.86
N ILE A 56 -4.39 2.75 12.02
CA ILE A 56 -3.32 2.43 12.99
C ILE A 56 -1.97 3.08 12.62
N ASP A 57 -1.58 3.05 11.34
CA ASP A 57 -0.33 3.63 10.82
C ASP A 57 -0.60 4.40 9.51
N GLY A 58 -1.25 5.55 9.67
CA GLY A 58 -1.86 6.27 8.56
C GLY A 58 -3.18 5.63 8.12
N LEU A 59 -3.62 5.87 6.89
CA LEU A 59 -4.87 5.32 6.36
C LEU A 59 -4.60 4.15 5.42
N LYS A 60 -5.05 2.95 5.79
CA LYS A 60 -5.03 1.75 4.94
C LYS A 60 -6.45 1.41 4.49
N ILE A 61 -6.61 1.13 3.20
CA ILE A 61 -7.85 0.63 2.59
C ILE A 61 -7.57 -0.77 2.04
N ASP A 62 -8.38 -1.74 2.42
CA ASP A 62 -8.29 -3.12 1.96
C ASP A 62 -9.31 -3.41 0.85
N PHE A 63 -8.80 -3.75 -0.34
CA PHE A 63 -9.57 -4.18 -1.50
C PHE A 63 -9.55 -5.72 -1.61
N PRO A 64 -10.48 -6.35 -2.35
CA PRO A 64 -10.47 -7.81 -2.52
C PRO A 64 -9.20 -8.38 -3.15
N ASP A 65 -8.52 -7.60 -3.99
CA ASP A 65 -7.33 -8.02 -4.74
C ASP A 65 -6.08 -7.19 -4.40
N GLY A 66 -6.08 -6.48 -3.27
CA GLY A 66 -4.98 -5.62 -2.90
C GLY A 66 -5.28 -4.66 -1.74
N TRP A 67 -4.38 -3.72 -1.49
CA TRP A 67 -4.58 -2.67 -0.50
C TRP A 67 -3.86 -1.40 -0.91
N VAL A 68 -4.30 -0.26 -0.38
CA VAL A 68 -3.58 1.01 -0.46
C VAL A 68 -3.35 1.54 0.94
N GLN A 69 -2.12 1.98 1.25
CA GLN A 69 -1.76 2.62 2.50
C GLN A 69 -1.16 4.00 2.23
N LEU A 70 -1.76 5.01 2.88
CA LEU A 70 -1.23 6.36 2.96
C LEU A 70 -0.60 6.54 4.33
N ARG A 71 0.67 6.91 4.37
CA ARG A 71 1.40 7.12 5.61
C ARG A 71 2.22 8.39 5.57
N THR A 72 2.12 9.22 6.60
CA THR A 72 3.03 10.36 6.79
C THR A 72 4.38 9.88 7.28
N SER A 73 5.46 10.41 6.71
CA SER A 73 6.79 10.15 7.23
C SER A 73 7.00 10.93 8.53
N ASN A 74 7.52 10.25 9.56
CA ASN A 74 7.81 10.87 10.85
C ASN A 74 9.06 11.78 10.80
N THR A 75 9.95 11.55 9.83
CA THR A 75 11.27 12.20 9.76
C THR A 75 11.41 13.18 8.60
N GLU A 76 10.47 13.18 7.65
CA GLU A 76 10.53 13.98 6.42
C GLU A 76 9.13 14.52 6.10
N PRO A 77 8.98 15.72 5.51
CA PRO A 77 7.69 16.29 5.12
C PRO A 77 7.17 15.62 3.83
N ILE A 78 6.94 14.30 3.89
CA ILE A 78 6.42 13.50 2.78
C ILE A 78 5.30 12.58 3.24
N MET A 79 4.35 12.34 2.35
CA MET A 79 3.38 11.26 2.46
C MET A 79 3.77 10.14 1.50
N ARG A 80 3.86 8.92 2.02
CA ARG A 80 4.11 7.71 1.25
C ARG A 80 2.77 7.08 0.89
N VAL A 81 2.63 6.70 -0.38
CA VAL A 81 1.47 5.98 -0.90
C VAL A 81 1.96 4.64 -1.40
N TYR A 82 1.62 3.59 -0.66
CA TYR A 82 1.89 2.21 -1.02
C TYR A 82 0.63 1.57 -1.53
N ALA A 83 0.73 0.86 -2.65
CA ALA A 83 -0.36 0.04 -3.16
C ALA A 83 0.17 -1.33 -3.50
N GLU A 84 -0.50 -2.39 -3.09
CA GLU A 84 -0.14 -3.76 -3.42
C GLU A 84 -1.31 -4.44 -4.10
N SER A 85 -1.04 -5.23 -5.15
CA SER A 85 -2.05 -6.02 -5.83
C SER A 85 -1.43 -7.20 -6.58
N THR A 86 -2.26 -8.01 -7.24
CA THR A 86 -1.87 -9.21 -7.99
C THR A 86 -1.11 -8.90 -9.28
N SER A 87 -1.01 -7.63 -9.69
CA SER A 87 -0.17 -7.19 -10.82
C SER A 87 0.38 -5.78 -10.57
N MET A 88 1.51 -5.46 -11.20
CA MET A 88 2.12 -4.13 -11.10
C MET A 88 1.20 -3.04 -11.68
N GLU A 89 0.48 -3.35 -12.75
CA GLU A 89 -0.49 -2.43 -13.38
C GLU A 89 -1.63 -2.08 -12.44
N LYS A 90 -2.21 -3.08 -11.76
CA LYS A 90 -3.27 -2.85 -10.76
C LYS A 90 -2.76 -2.06 -9.57
N ALA A 91 -1.59 -2.41 -9.05
CA ALA A 91 -0.96 -1.70 -7.94
C ALA A 91 -0.73 -0.22 -8.30
N ASN A 92 -0.21 0.05 -9.49
CA ASN A 92 -0.04 1.42 -10.00
C ASN A 92 -1.39 2.14 -10.18
N ALA A 93 -2.39 1.47 -10.75
CA ALA A 93 -3.72 2.05 -10.92
C ALA A 93 -4.37 2.44 -9.58
N TYR A 94 -4.20 1.61 -8.55
CA TYR A 94 -4.66 1.93 -7.19
C TYR A 94 -3.93 3.14 -6.60
N ALA A 95 -2.59 3.16 -6.70
CA ALA A 95 -1.81 4.29 -6.24
C ALA A 95 -2.18 5.59 -6.97
N GLU A 96 -2.33 5.56 -8.29
CA GLU A 96 -2.69 6.73 -9.11
C GLU A 96 -4.10 7.26 -8.80
N LYS A 97 -5.08 6.36 -8.61
CA LYS A 97 -6.44 6.76 -8.21
C LYS A 97 -6.43 7.51 -6.89
N VAL A 98 -5.72 6.98 -5.89
CA VAL A 98 -5.60 7.63 -4.59
C VAL A 98 -4.82 8.94 -4.69
N MET A 99 -3.69 8.96 -5.41
CA MET A 99 -2.92 10.18 -5.64
C MET A 99 -3.73 11.29 -6.33
N ARG A 100 -4.67 10.93 -7.21
CA ARG A 100 -5.56 11.88 -7.88
C ARG A 100 -6.54 12.53 -6.91
N LEU A 101 -6.99 11.80 -5.87
CA LEU A 101 -7.85 12.36 -4.82
C LEU A 101 -7.07 13.33 -3.91
N LEU A 102 -5.75 13.17 -3.81
CA LEU A 102 -4.90 14.03 -3.00
C LEU A 102 -4.49 15.35 -3.70
N LYS A 103 -4.79 15.48 -5.01
CA LYS A 103 -4.65 16.74 -5.76
C LYS A 103 -5.89 17.61 -5.62
#